data_AF-A0A1G2THE4-F1
#
_entry.id   AF-A0A1G2THE4-F1
#
_cell.length_a   1.000
_cell.length_b   1.000
_cell.length_c   1.000
_cell.angle_alpha   90.00
_cell.angle_beta   90.00
_cell.angle_gamma   90.00
#
_symmetry.space_group_name_H-M   'P 1'
#
loop_
_entity.id
_entity.type
_entity.pdbx_description
1 polymer ?
#
loop_
_entity_poly.entity_id
_entity_poly.type
_entity_poly.pdbx_seq_one_letter_code
_entity_poly.pdbx_strand_id
1 'polypeptide(L)'
;MAKKTNDFSIEQMTEQIRAMLAKLGAVRGFKIGSPIRSHIETMADCVREGDTTGAIKAAKEALSTGRNILRAFLRGAVIDRPEKMSYLTREIGIRRVDKCYHEDIVAHMESRRRKFEEAVHVETDEDFSVRIAMYNEVVVAIEKADEEQGLRDRLKLTRDKFKKTVKISGDSAESVERSKAATDVQRERVAAERNKTADEILTLIS
;
A
#
# COMPACT_ATOMS: atom_id res chain seq x y z
N MET A 1 38.45 -22.82 -24.85
CA MET A 1 37.24 -22.03 -24.54
C MET A 1 37.58 -21.08 -23.42
N ALA A 2 37.70 -19.78 -23.69
CA ALA A 2 38.03 -18.79 -22.66
C ALA A 2 36.79 -18.57 -21.77
N LYS A 3 36.91 -18.94 -20.48
CA LYS A 3 35.98 -18.47 -19.43
C LYS A 3 36.01 -16.94 -19.51
N LYS A 4 34.89 -16.31 -19.90
CA LYS A 4 34.70 -14.87 -19.67
C LYS A 4 34.65 -14.67 -18.16
N THR A 5 35.79 -14.39 -17.53
CA THR A 5 35.79 -13.73 -16.24
C THR A 5 35.27 -12.33 -16.50
N ASN A 6 33.97 -12.12 -16.26
CA ASN A 6 33.42 -10.78 -16.09
C ASN A 6 34.06 -10.21 -14.81
N ASP A 7 35.31 -9.77 -14.91
CA ASP A 7 35.99 -9.03 -13.86
C ASP A 7 35.42 -7.60 -13.91
N PHE A 8 34.30 -7.42 -13.20
CA PHE A 8 33.77 -6.09 -12.97
C PHE A 8 34.79 -5.29 -12.16
N SER A 9 35.04 -4.05 -12.56
CA SER A 9 35.88 -3.14 -11.78
C SER A 9 35.24 -2.85 -10.42
N ILE A 10 36.06 -2.41 -9.45
CA ILE A 10 35.56 -1.98 -8.14
C ILE A 10 34.46 -0.91 -8.31
N GLU A 11 34.63 0.01 -9.25
CA GLU A 11 33.65 1.04 -9.60
C GLU A 11 32.32 0.45 -10.08
N GLN A 12 32.36 -0.52 -11.00
CA GLN A 12 31.15 -1.20 -11.47
C GLN A 12 30.44 -1.96 -10.35
N MET A 13 31.21 -2.60 -9.46
CA MET A 13 30.66 -3.28 -8.29
C MET A 13 30.02 -2.31 -7.29
N THR A 14 30.66 -1.17 -7.04
CA THR A 14 30.09 -0.11 -6.20
C THR A 14 28.78 0.39 -6.78
N GLU A 15 28.70 0.59 -8.10
CA GLU A 15 27.47 1.05 -8.75
C GLU A 15 26.35 0.02 -8.67
N GLN A 16 26.66 -1.26 -8.87
CA GLN A 16 25.69 -2.34 -8.66
C GLN A 16 25.19 -2.39 -7.21
N ILE A 17 26.07 -2.18 -6.21
CA ILE A 17 25.68 -2.13 -4.80
C ILE A 17 24.76 -0.94 -4.56
N ARG A 18 25.08 0.26 -5.08
CA ARG A 18 24.21 1.44 -4.97
C ARG A 18 22.83 1.17 -5.56
N ALA A 19 22.78 0.60 -6.77
CA ALA A 19 21.53 0.22 -7.42
C ALA A 19 20.73 -0.79 -6.58
N MET A 20 21.40 -1.77 -5.96
CA MET A 20 20.76 -2.73 -5.06
C MET A 20 20.21 -2.07 -3.80
N LEU A 21 20.98 -1.18 -3.16
CA LEU A 21 20.56 -0.45 -1.97
C LEU A 21 19.38 0.48 -2.26
N ALA A 22 19.37 1.13 -3.43
CA ALA A 22 18.24 1.94 -3.89
C ALA A 22 16.98 1.08 -4.05
N LYS A 23 17.08 -0.12 -4.66
CA LYS A 23 15.97 -1.07 -4.75
C LYS A 23 15.46 -1.50 -3.38
N LEU A 24 16.36 -1.83 -2.45
CA LEU A 24 15.98 -2.19 -1.08
C LEU A 24 15.30 -1.03 -0.35
N GLY A 25 15.78 0.21 -0.53
CA GLY A 25 15.18 1.41 0.06
C GLY A 25 13.84 1.80 -0.54
N ALA A 26 13.55 1.39 -1.78
CA ALA A 26 12.27 1.64 -2.44
C ALA A 26 11.13 0.73 -1.93
N VAL A 27 11.45 -0.36 -1.21
CA VAL A 27 10.45 -1.26 -0.65
C VAL A 27 9.84 -0.62 0.61
N ARG A 28 8.54 -0.32 0.58
CA ARG A 28 7.87 0.29 1.74
C ARG A 28 7.94 -0.62 2.97
N GLY A 29 8.37 -0.05 4.10
CA GLY A 29 8.48 -0.77 5.37
C GLY A 29 9.69 -1.71 5.48
N PHE A 30 10.55 -1.80 4.46
CA PHE A 30 11.76 -2.63 4.51
C PHE A 30 12.91 -1.91 5.21
N LYS A 31 13.67 -2.65 6.03
CA LYS A 31 14.90 -2.17 6.67
C LYS A 31 16.08 -3.01 6.22
N ILE A 32 17.16 -2.33 5.81
CA ILE A 32 18.40 -2.99 5.37
C ILE A 32 19.02 -3.72 6.57
N GLY A 33 19.19 -5.04 6.43
CA GLY A 33 19.74 -5.88 7.49
C GLY A 33 21.25 -5.66 7.71
N SER A 34 21.70 -5.94 8.93
CA SER A 34 23.12 -5.92 9.33
C SER A 34 24.06 -6.70 8.38
N PRO A 35 23.68 -7.87 7.81
CA PRO A 35 24.58 -8.65 6.97
C PRO A 35 25.06 -7.92 5.70
N ILE A 36 24.19 -7.15 5.03
CA ILE A 36 24.56 -6.38 3.84
C ILE A 36 25.56 -5.28 4.22
N ARG A 37 25.31 -4.61 5.34
CA ARG A 37 26.19 -3.55 5.86
C ARG A 37 27.58 -4.10 6.15
N SER A 38 27.69 -5.24 6.80
CA SER A 38 28.96 -5.89 7.11
C SER A 38 29.78 -6.20 5.86
N HIS A 39 29.18 -6.75 4.80
CA HIS A 39 29.91 -7.00 3.54
C HIS A 39 30.37 -5.72 2.84
N ILE A 40 29.61 -4.62 2.94
CA ILE A 40 30.00 -3.32 2.40
C ILE A 40 31.17 -2.73 3.21
N GLU A 41 31.15 -2.88 4.53
CA GLU A 41 32.26 -2.48 5.40
C GLU A 41 33.53 -3.26 5.06
N THR A 42 33.44 -4.60 4.94
CA THR A 42 34.55 -5.45 4.49
C THR A 42 35.08 -5.03 3.12
N MET A 43 34.20 -4.72 2.16
CA MET A 43 34.62 -4.20 0.86
C MET A 43 35.42 -2.90 1.00
N ALA A 44 34.98 -1.97 1.85
CA ALA A 44 35.67 -0.71 2.05
C ALA A 44 37.05 -0.90 2.69
N ASP A 45 37.18 -1.84 3.63
CA ASP A 45 38.46 -2.15 4.26
C ASP A 45 39.45 -2.78 3.27
N CYS A 46 39.02 -3.76 2.47
CA CYS A 46 39.87 -4.34 1.41
C CYS A 46 40.34 -3.28 0.39
N VAL A 47 39.49 -2.30 0.05
CA VAL A 47 39.87 -1.19 -0.84
C VAL A 47 40.96 -0.32 -0.19
N ARG A 48 40.86 -0.03 1.11
CA ARG A 48 41.87 0.75 1.84
C ARG A 48 43.22 0.03 1.94
N GLU A 49 43.18 -1.30 2.05
CA GLU A 49 44.38 -2.15 2.15
C GLU A 49 45.01 -2.47 0.78
N GLY A 50 44.38 -2.05 -0.32
CA GLY A 50 44.82 -2.37 -1.68
C GLY A 50 44.51 -3.80 -2.14
N ASP A 51 43.70 -4.55 -1.38
CA ASP A 51 43.24 -5.88 -1.75
C ASP A 51 42.03 -5.79 -2.70
N THR A 52 42.34 -5.71 -3.99
CA THR A 52 41.31 -5.67 -5.05
C THR A 52 40.49 -6.96 -5.12
N THR A 53 41.08 -8.11 -4.78
CA THR A 53 40.39 -9.41 -4.88
C THR A 53 39.39 -9.57 -3.73
N GLY A 54 39.80 -9.22 -2.51
CA GLY A 54 38.93 -9.18 -1.34
C GLY A 54 37.77 -8.21 -1.51
N ALA A 55 38.04 -7.01 -2.06
CA ALA A 55 37.00 -6.01 -2.33
C ALA A 55 35.93 -6.54 -3.32
N ILE A 56 36.36 -7.14 -4.43
CA ILE A 56 35.43 -7.72 -5.42
C ILE A 56 34.63 -8.88 -4.83
N LYS A 57 35.25 -9.72 -4.00
CA LYS A 57 34.57 -10.84 -3.33
C LYS A 57 33.50 -10.32 -2.36
N ALA A 58 33.84 -9.39 -1.48
CA ALA A 58 32.91 -8.79 -0.53
C ALA A 58 31.74 -8.09 -1.25
N ALA A 59 32.01 -7.43 -2.38
CA ALA A 59 30.97 -6.82 -3.20
C ALA A 59 29.97 -7.86 -3.76
N LYS A 60 30.47 -8.99 -4.29
CA LYS A 60 29.63 -10.08 -4.79
C LYS A 60 28.77 -10.67 -3.67
N GLU A 61 29.32 -10.83 -2.48
CA GLU A 61 28.61 -11.31 -1.29
C GLU A 61 27.52 -10.33 -0.85
N ALA A 62 27.81 -9.02 -0.83
CA ALA A 62 26.83 -7.98 -0.54
C ALA A 62 25.64 -8.01 -1.53
N LEU A 63 25.95 -8.10 -2.84
CA LEU A 63 24.93 -8.17 -3.89
C LEU A 63 24.08 -9.43 -3.78
N SER A 64 24.71 -10.60 -3.60
CA SER A 64 24.01 -11.88 -3.43
C SER A 64 23.09 -11.85 -2.21
N THR A 65 23.60 -11.38 -1.07
CA THR A 65 22.83 -11.24 0.17
C THR A 65 21.66 -10.28 0.00
N GLY A 66 21.87 -9.13 -0.64
CA GLY A 66 20.82 -8.16 -0.96
C GLY A 66 19.69 -8.77 -1.79
N ARG A 67 20.03 -9.48 -2.87
CA ARG A 67 19.06 -10.17 -3.73
C ARG A 67 18.28 -11.24 -2.98
N ASN A 68 18.97 -12.04 -2.16
CA ASN A 68 18.34 -13.11 -1.40
C ASN A 68 17.36 -12.58 -0.36
N ILE A 69 17.74 -11.53 0.37
CA ILE A 69 16.86 -10.89 1.35
C ILE A 69 15.64 -10.28 0.65
N LEU A 70 15.83 -9.58 -0.46
CA LEU A 70 14.74 -8.98 -1.21
C LEU A 70 13.76 -10.03 -1.75
N ARG A 71 14.29 -11.10 -2.36
CA ARG A 71 13.48 -12.24 -2.84
C ARG A 71 12.70 -12.89 -1.70
N ALA A 72 13.35 -13.14 -0.56
CA ALA A 72 12.71 -13.73 0.60
C ALA A 72 11.62 -12.84 1.18
N PHE A 73 11.85 -11.52 1.23
CA PHE A 73 10.88 -10.54 1.69
C PHE A 73 9.64 -10.51 0.77
N LEU A 74 9.83 -10.32 -0.54
CA LEU A 74 8.73 -10.22 -1.50
C LEU A 74 7.90 -11.51 -1.54
N ARG A 75 8.56 -12.69 -1.49
CA ARG A 75 7.87 -13.98 -1.35
C ARG A 75 7.10 -14.08 -0.04
N GLY A 76 7.74 -13.77 1.09
CA GLY A 76 7.09 -13.81 2.40
C GLY A 76 5.92 -12.83 2.55
N ALA A 77 5.90 -11.76 1.75
CA ALA A 77 4.82 -10.79 1.75
C ALA A 77 3.52 -11.34 1.15
N VAL A 78 3.59 -12.23 0.15
CA VAL A 78 2.40 -12.63 -0.64
C VAL A 78 2.14 -14.13 -0.73
N ILE A 79 3.18 -14.95 -0.59
CA ILE A 79 3.07 -16.41 -0.71
C ILE A 79 2.72 -17.00 0.65
N ASP A 80 1.55 -17.61 0.75
CA ASP A 80 1.13 -18.34 1.93
C ASP A 80 1.98 -19.61 2.10
N ARG A 81 2.33 -19.93 3.35
CA ARG A 81 3.03 -21.16 3.72
C ARG A 81 2.06 -22.06 4.49
N PRO A 82 2.27 -23.40 4.50
CA PRO A 82 1.39 -24.32 5.22
C PRO A 82 1.17 -23.95 6.69
N GLU A 83 2.20 -23.40 7.32
CA GLU A 83 2.22 -23.03 8.74
C GLU A 83 1.81 -21.57 8.99
N LYS A 84 1.75 -20.73 7.95
CA LYS A 84 1.62 -19.28 8.13
C LYS A 84 1.11 -18.58 6.88
N MET A 85 0.04 -17.81 7.03
CA MET A 85 -0.43 -16.87 6.00
C MET A 85 0.62 -15.78 5.76
N SER A 86 0.74 -15.37 4.51
CA SER A 86 1.55 -14.23 4.11
C SER A 86 1.04 -12.95 4.78
N TYR A 87 1.93 -11.97 4.89
CA TYR A 87 1.59 -10.69 5.49
C TYR A 87 0.39 -10.03 4.78
N LEU A 88 0.40 -9.99 3.45
CA LEU A 88 -0.65 -9.33 2.68
C LEU A 88 -1.97 -10.09 2.72
N THR A 89 -1.95 -11.44 2.67
CA THR A 89 -3.17 -12.24 2.84
C THR A 89 -3.80 -11.97 4.21
N ARG A 90 -2.99 -11.93 5.27
CA ARG A 90 -3.47 -11.66 6.63
C ARG A 90 -4.07 -10.26 6.78
N GLU A 91 -3.41 -9.22 6.26
CA GLU A 91 -3.89 -7.84 6.35
C GLU A 91 -5.22 -7.62 5.62
N ILE A 92 -5.42 -8.29 4.48
CA ILE A 92 -6.68 -8.28 3.74
C ILE A 92 -7.74 -9.09 4.49
N GLY A 93 -7.38 -10.23 5.07
CA GLY A 93 -8.26 -11.06 5.89
C GLY A 93 -8.84 -10.32 7.09
N ILE A 94 -8.01 -9.58 7.84
CA ILE A 94 -8.45 -8.73 8.96
C ILE A 94 -9.50 -7.70 8.49
N ARG A 95 -9.24 -7.03 7.35
CA ARG A 95 -10.18 -6.02 6.81
C ARG A 95 -11.49 -6.64 6.35
N ARG A 96 -11.43 -7.82 5.74
CA ARG A 96 -12.61 -8.57 5.29
C ARG A 96 -13.45 -9.07 6.47
N VAL A 97 -12.84 -9.76 7.42
CA VAL A 97 -13.55 -10.54 8.45
C VAL A 97 -13.76 -9.73 9.72
N ASP A 98 -12.70 -9.11 10.24
CA ASP A 98 -12.76 -8.45 11.55
C ASP A 98 -13.34 -7.04 11.43
N LYS A 99 -12.95 -6.31 10.37
CA LYS A 99 -13.43 -4.94 10.13
C LYS A 99 -14.65 -4.87 9.19
N CYS A 100 -15.08 -5.99 8.61
CA CYS A 100 -16.26 -6.07 7.74
C CYS A 100 -16.26 -5.05 6.58
N TYR A 101 -15.11 -4.87 5.91
CA TYR A 101 -15.01 -3.93 4.79
C TYR A 101 -15.94 -4.33 3.65
N HIS A 102 -16.39 -3.33 2.88
CA HIS A 102 -17.22 -3.59 1.71
C HIS A 102 -16.52 -4.52 0.69
N GLU A 103 -17.30 -5.41 0.09
CA GLU A 103 -16.78 -6.48 -0.78
C GLU A 103 -15.97 -5.96 -1.98
N ASP A 104 -16.35 -4.80 -2.53
CA ASP A 104 -15.64 -4.16 -3.65
C ASP A 104 -14.27 -3.61 -3.24
N ILE A 105 -14.15 -3.02 -2.04
CA ILE A 105 -12.87 -2.59 -1.46
C ILE A 105 -11.96 -3.81 -1.25
N VAL A 106 -12.52 -4.89 -0.69
CA VAL A 106 -11.78 -6.13 -0.47
C VAL A 106 -11.34 -6.76 -1.80
N ALA A 107 -12.23 -6.82 -2.79
CA ALA A 107 -11.92 -7.33 -4.13
C ALA A 107 -10.81 -6.52 -4.82
N HIS A 108 -10.78 -5.20 -4.63
CA HIS A 108 -9.71 -4.36 -5.15
C HIS A 108 -8.35 -4.73 -4.54
N MET A 109 -8.26 -4.83 -3.20
CA MET A 109 -7.03 -5.23 -2.53
C MET A 109 -6.57 -6.63 -2.97
N GLU A 110 -7.49 -7.59 -3.08
CA GLU A 110 -7.17 -8.94 -3.54
C GLU A 110 -6.69 -8.99 -4.99
N SER A 111 -7.29 -8.20 -5.88
CA SER A 111 -6.86 -8.11 -7.27
C SER A 111 -5.40 -7.65 -7.35
N ARG A 112 -5.02 -6.64 -6.57
CA ARG A 112 -3.63 -6.17 -6.48
C ARG A 112 -2.72 -7.24 -5.88
N ARG A 113 -3.14 -7.90 -4.79
CA ARG A 113 -2.38 -8.99 -4.16
C ARG A 113 -2.09 -10.12 -5.14
N ARG A 114 -3.08 -10.59 -5.90
CA ARG A 114 -2.93 -11.68 -6.88
C ARG A 114 -1.99 -11.32 -8.01
N LYS A 115 -2.08 -10.10 -8.56
CA LYS A 115 -1.13 -9.62 -9.58
C LYS A 115 0.30 -9.62 -9.05
N PHE A 116 0.51 -9.18 -7.81
CA PHE A 116 1.83 -9.23 -7.18
C PHE A 116 2.31 -10.68 -6.95
N GLU A 117 1.42 -11.57 -6.52
CA GLU A 117 1.69 -13.01 -6.35
C GLU A 117 2.19 -13.65 -7.65
N GLU A 118 1.49 -13.40 -8.76
CA GLU A 118 1.88 -13.86 -10.09
C GLU A 118 3.28 -13.37 -10.46
N ALA A 119 3.57 -12.08 -10.24
CA ALA A 119 4.87 -11.49 -10.54
C ALA A 119 6.01 -12.06 -9.66
N VAL A 120 5.69 -12.53 -8.45
CA VAL A 120 6.64 -13.19 -7.55
C VAL A 120 6.88 -14.65 -7.93
N HIS A 121 5.88 -15.32 -8.51
CA HIS A 121 6.02 -16.69 -9.03
C HIS A 121 6.83 -16.75 -10.33
N VAL A 122 6.66 -15.74 -11.19
CA VAL A 122 7.46 -15.58 -12.40
C VAL A 122 8.84 -15.04 -11.99
N GLU A 123 9.75 -15.95 -11.58
CA GLU A 123 11.16 -15.63 -11.34
C GLU A 123 11.87 -15.34 -12.66
N THR A 124 11.56 -14.20 -13.27
CA THR A 124 12.42 -13.61 -14.30
C THR A 124 13.65 -12.99 -13.65
N ASP A 125 14.73 -12.94 -14.44
CA ASP A 125 16.08 -12.45 -14.15
C ASP A 125 16.13 -11.20 -13.26
N GLU A 126 17.31 -10.96 -12.68
CA GLU A 126 17.72 -10.09 -11.54
C GLU A 126 17.04 -8.72 -11.33
N ASP A 127 16.15 -8.25 -12.20
CA ASP A 127 15.39 -7.03 -12.00
C ASP A 127 14.20 -7.23 -11.03
N PHE A 128 14.28 -6.59 -9.88
CA PHE A 128 13.22 -6.57 -8.87
C PHE A 128 12.25 -5.40 -9.03
N SER A 129 12.51 -4.45 -9.93
CA SER A 129 11.81 -3.15 -9.97
C SER A 129 10.29 -3.30 -10.12
N VAL A 130 9.85 -4.17 -11.04
CA VAL A 130 8.43 -4.47 -11.25
C VAL A 130 7.78 -5.07 -10.00
N ARG A 131 8.41 -6.07 -9.39
CA ARG A 131 7.90 -6.71 -8.17
C ARG A 131 7.82 -5.74 -6.99
N ILE A 132 8.81 -4.85 -6.84
CA ILE A 132 8.80 -3.81 -5.80
C ILE A 132 7.65 -2.82 -6.03
N ALA A 133 7.47 -2.37 -7.28
CA ALA A 133 6.38 -1.46 -7.62
C ALA A 133 5.01 -2.11 -7.32
N MET A 134 4.82 -3.36 -7.72
CA MET A 134 3.59 -4.10 -7.44
C MET A 134 3.37 -4.32 -5.94
N TYR A 135 4.41 -4.67 -5.18
CA TYR A 135 4.32 -4.75 -3.72
C TYR A 135 3.84 -3.43 -3.11
N ASN A 136 4.47 -2.32 -3.51
CA ASN A 136 4.12 -0.98 -3.03
C ASN A 136 2.68 -0.59 -3.42
N GLU A 137 2.21 -0.98 -4.62
CA GLU A 137 0.81 -0.80 -5.02
C GLU A 137 -0.16 -1.54 -4.11
N VAL A 138 0.16 -2.78 -3.71
CA VAL A 138 -0.68 -3.54 -2.76
C VAL A 138 -0.73 -2.83 -1.40
N VAL A 139 0.42 -2.38 -0.89
CA VAL A 139 0.49 -1.64 0.38
C VAL A 139 -0.34 -0.37 0.32
N VAL A 140 -0.21 0.41 -0.76
CA VAL A 140 -1.03 1.63 -0.98
C VAL A 140 -2.52 1.30 -1.09
N ALA A 141 -2.89 0.21 -1.76
CA ALA A 141 -4.29 -0.21 -1.86
C ALA A 141 -4.87 -0.56 -0.48
N ILE A 142 -4.08 -1.18 0.39
CA ILE A 142 -4.46 -1.49 1.77
C ILE A 142 -4.63 -0.20 2.60
N GLU A 143 -3.69 0.76 2.47
CA GLU A 143 -3.79 2.06 3.14
C GLU A 143 -5.04 2.84 2.68
N LYS A 144 -5.29 2.89 1.37
CA LYS A 144 -6.46 3.57 0.79
C LYS A 144 -7.78 2.90 1.13
N ALA A 145 -7.79 1.58 1.32
CA ALA A 145 -8.99 0.86 1.75
C ALA A 145 -9.50 1.36 3.11
N ASP A 146 -8.59 1.69 4.02
CA ASP A 146 -8.95 2.23 5.33
C ASP A 146 -9.61 3.63 5.19
N GLU A 147 -9.11 4.47 4.28
CA GLU A 147 -9.69 5.79 3.96
C GLU A 147 -11.07 5.66 3.30
N GLU A 148 -11.19 4.78 2.31
CA GLU A 148 -12.41 4.57 1.55
C GLU A 148 -13.54 4.00 2.44
N GLN A 149 -13.23 3.01 3.28
CA GLN A 149 -14.19 2.49 4.23
C GLN A 149 -14.62 3.58 5.22
N GLY A 150 -13.66 4.37 5.74
CA GLY A 150 -13.96 5.47 6.64
C GLY A 150 -14.87 6.56 6.03
N LEU A 151 -14.79 6.79 4.72
CA LEU A 151 -15.72 7.68 4.01
C LEU A 151 -17.13 7.07 3.93
N ARG A 152 -17.23 5.78 3.59
CA ARG A 152 -18.51 5.07 3.49
C ARG A 152 -19.24 5.02 4.84
N ASP A 153 -18.52 4.75 5.92
CA ASP A 153 -19.08 4.73 7.27
C ASP A 153 -19.61 6.10 7.69
N ARG A 154 -18.88 7.17 7.38
CA ARG A 154 -19.32 8.57 7.62
C ARG A 154 -20.57 8.92 6.82
N LEU A 155 -20.66 8.51 5.56
CA LEU A 155 -21.85 8.72 4.72
C LEU A 155 -23.05 7.94 5.26
N LYS A 156 -22.85 6.70 5.70
CA LYS A 156 -23.90 5.87 6.32
C LYS A 156 -24.43 6.51 7.60
N LEU A 157 -23.55 6.96 8.50
CA LEU A 157 -23.91 7.69 9.71
C LEU A 157 -24.70 8.96 9.40
N THR A 158 -24.28 9.74 8.40
CA THR A 158 -24.96 10.97 7.99
C THR A 158 -26.35 10.66 7.45
N ARG A 159 -26.48 9.67 6.55
CA ARG A 159 -27.77 9.22 6.02
C ARG A 159 -28.70 8.73 7.14
N ASP A 160 -28.18 7.96 8.09
CA ASP A 160 -28.98 7.40 9.17
C ASP A 160 -29.41 8.50 10.16
N LYS A 161 -28.58 9.53 10.40
CA LYS A 161 -28.99 10.76 11.09
C LYS A 161 -30.11 11.49 10.34
N PHE A 162 -29.98 11.71 9.03
CA PHE A 162 -31.05 12.32 8.23
C PHE A 162 -32.35 11.52 8.29
N LYS A 163 -32.29 10.19 8.14
CA LYS A 163 -33.47 9.31 8.27
C LYS A 163 -34.10 9.41 9.65
N LYS A 164 -33.31 9.49 10.72
CA LYS A 164 -33.81 9.66 12.10
C LYS A 164 -34.49 11.03 12.27
N THR A 165 -33.89 12.11 11.76
CA THR A 165 -34.51 13.45 11.78
C THR A 165 -35.83 13.46 11.00
N VAL A 166 -35.87 12.81 9.83
CA VAL A 166 -37.10 12.67 9.01
C VAL A 166 -38.16 11.83 9.73
N LYS A 167 -37.78 10.75 10.42
CA LYS A 167 -38.70 9.94 11.24
C LYS A 167 -39.25 10.74 12.42
N ILE A 168 -38.44 11.54 13.11
CA ILE A 168 -38.89 12.42 14.20
C ILE A 168 -39.89 13.49 13.67
N SER A 169 -39.66 14.01 12.47
CA SER A 169 -40.62 14.91 11.80
C SER A 169 -41.82 14.20 11.16
N GLY A 170 -41.78 12.87 11.03
CA GLY A 170 -42.83 12.03 10.43
C GLY A 170 -43.74 11.36 11.45
N ASP A 171 -43.23 11.06 12.65
CA ASP A 171 -44.00 10.52 13.79
C ASP A 171 -44.74 11.61 14.59
N SER A 172 -44.65 12.88 14.18
CA SER A 172 -45.55 13.95 14.60
C SER A 172 -46.78 14.08 13.69
N ALA A 173 -47.22 12.96 13.10
CA ALA A 173 -48.46 12.83 12.35
C ALA A 173 -49.71 12.68 13.26
N GLU A 174 -49.75 13.41 14.38
CA GLU A 174 -50.95 13.50 15.24
C GLU A 174 -51.33 14.95 15.60
N SER A 175 -50.90 15.94 14.82
CA SER A 175 -51.50 17.29 14.87
C SER A 175 -51.67 17.94 13.50
N VAL A 176 -52.09 17.14 12.52
CA VAL A 176 -52.65 17.67 11.28
C VAL A 176 -54.10 18.06 11.52
N GLU A 177 -54.35 19.24 12.09
CA GLU A 177 -55.64 19.90 11.83
C GLU A 177 -55.69 21.42 11.98
N ARG A 178 -54.62 22.12 12.38
CA ARG A 178 -54.65 23.60 12.38
C ARG A 178 -53.31 24.21 12.00
N SER A 179 -53.13 24.51 10.72
CA SER A 179 -52.59 25.81 10.23
C SER A 179 -52.23 25.73 8.74
N LYS A 180 -53.23 25.97 7.88
CA LYS A 180 -53.13 26.04 6.41
C LYS A 180 -52.58 27.39 5.90
N ALA A 181 -51.62 28.03 6.57
CA ALA A 181 -51.19 29.38 6.18
C ALA A 181 -49.68 29.68 6.31
N ALA A 182 -48.81 28.67 6.30
CA ALA A 182 -47.36 28.90 6.44
C ALA A 182 -46.50 27.98 5.56
N THR A 183 -46.87 27.78 4.29
CA THR A 183 -46.25 26.75 3.45
C THR A 183 -45.42 27.22 2.26
N ASP A 184 -45.17 28.53 2.10
CA ASP A 184 -44.30 29.02 1.03
C ASP A 184 -42.94 29.51 1.57
N VAL A 185 -42.91 30.22 2.69
CA VAL A 185 -41.65 30.68 3.34
C VAL A 185 -40.78 29.52 3.84
N GLN A 186 -41.40 28.41 4.28
CA GLN A 186 -40.69 27.23 4.78
C GLN A 186 -40.06 26.43 3.63
N ARG A 187 -40.69 26.39 2.45
CA ARG A 187 -40.17 25.70 1.27
C ARG A 187 -38.99 26.44 0.65
N GLU A 188 -39.04 27.77 0.63
CA GLU A 188 -37.91 28.60 0.19
C GLU A 188 -36.70 28.51 1.14
N ARG A 189 -36.92 28.45 2.46
CA ARG A 189 -35.82 28.24 3.42
C ARG A 189 -35.16 26.87 3.27
N VAL A 190 -35.94 25.81 3.09
CA VAL A 190 -35.40 24.45 2.90
C VAL A 190 -34.70 24.30 1.55
N ALA A 191 -35.17 24.98 0.51
CA ALA A 191 -34.49 25.03 -0.79
C ALA A 191 -33.17 25.83 -0.70
N ALA A 192 -33.17 26.96 0.01
CA ALA A 192 -31.98 27.78 0.23
C ALA A 192 -30.91 27.06 1.07
N GLU A 193 -31.30 26.32 2.12
CA GLU A 193 -30.36 25.50 2.91
C GLU A 193 -29.81 24.33 2.09
N ARG A 194 -30.64 23.68 1.26
CA ARG A 194 -30.18 22.61 0.37
C ARG A 194 -29.20 23.11 -0.68
N ASN A 195 -29.43 24.28 -1.26
CA ASN A 195 -28.51 24.89 -2.21
C ASN A 195 -27.21 25.33 -1.53
N LYS A 196 -27.27 25.89 -0.31
CA LYS A 196 -26.07 26.23 0.47
C LYS A 196 -25.22 24.99 0.79
N THR A 197 -25.83 23.88 1.18
CA THR A 197 -25.11 22.62 1.44
C THR A 197 -24.54 22.01 0.15
N ALA A 198 -25.23 22.16 -0.99
CA ALA A 198 -24.72 21.73 -2.29
C ALA A 198 -23.51 22.56 -2.75
N ASP A 199 -23.54 23.88 -2.54
CA ASP A 199 -22.44 24.79 -2.84
C ASP A 199 -21.22 24.52 -1.93
N GLU A 200 -21.43 24.28 -0.64
CA GLU A 200 -20.37 23.89 0.30
C GLU A 200 -19.67 22.57 -0.12
N ILE A 201 -20.43 21.60 -0.66
CA ILE A 201 -19.87 20.35 -1.19
C ILE A 201 -19.09 20.59 -2.48
N LEU A 202 -19.58 21.46 -3.38
CA LEU A 202 -18.89 21.78 -4.63
C LEU A 202 -17.57 22.56 -4.40
N THR A 203 -17.51 23.40 -3.36
CA THR A 203 -16.27 24.10 -2.97
C THR A 203 -15.19 23.20 -2.39
N LEU A 204 -15.51 21.95 -2.00
CA LEU A 204 -14.51 20.97 -1.54
C LEU A 204 -13.83 20.22 -2.70
N ILE A 205 -14.28 20.43 -3.94
CA ILE A 205 -13.81 19.74 -5.14
C ILE A 205 -13.29 20.71 -6.21
N SER A 206 -13.23 22.01 -5.89
CA SER A 206 -12.58 23.07 -6.69
C SER A 206 -11.22 23.39 -6.09
#